data_AF-A0A2S6FWT9-F1
#
_entry.id   AF-A0A2S6FWT9-F1
#
_cell.length_a   1.000
_cell.length_b   1.000
_cell.length_c   1.000
_cell.angle_alpha   90.00
_cell.angle_beta   90.00
_cell.angle_gamma   90.00
#
_symmetry.space_group_name_H-M   'P 1'
#
loop_
_entity.id
_entity.type
_entity.pdbx_description
1 polymer ?
#
loop_
_entity_poly.entity_id
_entity_poly.type
_entity_poly.pdbx_seq_one_letter_code
_entity_poly.pdbx_strand_id
1 'polypeptide(L)' 'MWGCFELIFHIKHIRKDDIMKIEDVINRINILYKKSQEEGLTEEETLEQKELRQRYIDNVKSNFRAQLETIEKK' A
#
# COMPACT_ATOMS: atom_id res chain seq x y z
N MET A 1 27.90 -31.41 3.02
CA MET A 1 26.94 -30.58 2.26
C MET A 1 25.56 -30.58 2.95
N TRP A 2 25.50 -30.11 4.19
CA TRP A 2 24.29 -30.07 5.04
C TRP A 2 24.31 -28.74 5.85
N GLY A 3 24.89 -27.68 5.27
CA GLY A 3 25.07 -26.38 5.94
C GLY A 3 24.60 -25.20 5.09
N CYS A 4 24.78 -25.26 3.76
CA CYS A 4 24.26 -24.22 2.86
C CYS A 4 22.73 -24.28 2.68
N PHE A 5 22.09 -25.43 2.93
CA PHE A 5 20.64 -25.57 2.78
C PHE A 5 19.87 -24.90 3.94
N GLU A 6 20.41 -24.95 5.16
CA GLU A 6 19.86 -24.23 6.33
C GLU A 6 20.02 -22.71 6.19
N LEU A 7 21.13 -22.24 5.60
CA LEU A 7 21.32 -20.81 5.34
C LEU A 7 20.30 -20.27 4.32
N ILE A 8 19.92 -21.06 3.32
CA ILE A 8 18.87 -20.68 2.35
C ILE A 8 17.49 -20.67 3.00
N PHE A 9 17.23 -21.54 3.98
CA PHE A 9 15.95 -21.61 4.68
C PHE A 9 15.76 -20.44 5.66
N HIS A 10 16.85 -19.99 6.31
CA HIS A 10 16.82 -18.87 7.26
C HIS A 10 16.87 -17.47 6.60
N ILE A 11 17.26 -17.35 5.32
CA ILE A 11 17.23 -16.08 4.56
C ILE A 11 15.83 -15.75 4.03
N LYS A 12 14.88 -16.70 4.01
CA LYS A 12 13.51 -16.46 3.50
C LYS A 12 12.54 -15.83 4.50
N HIS A 13 12.99 -15.56 5.72
CA HIS A 13 12.25 -14.77 6.70
C HIS A 13 13.08 -13.53 7.03
N ILE A 14 12.47 -12.33 7.02
CA ILE A 14 13.07 -10.98 7.22
C ILE A 14 13.48 -10.35 5.87
N ARG A 15 12.78 -9.38 5.24
CA ARG A 15 11.80 -8.38 5.67
C ARG A 15 10.75 -8.18 4.57
N LYS A 16 9.46 -8.27 4.91
CA LYS A 16 8.41 -7.53 4.22
C LYS A 16 7.74 -6.68 5.29
N ASP A 17 8.48 -5.69 5.78
CA ASP A 17 7.95 -4.72 6.73
C ASP A 17 6.80 -3.97 6.02
N ASP A 18 5.57 -4.33 6.38
CA ASP A 18 4.34 -3.52 6.42
C ASP A 18 4.11 -2.44 5.35
N ILE A 19 4.41 -2.77 4.08
CA ILE A 19 3.69 -2.14 2.97
C ILE A 19 2.30 -2.77 2.97
N MET A 20 1.40 -2.17 3.76
CA MET A 20 -0.04 -2.44 3.70
C MET A 20 -0.44 -2.52 2.23
N LYS A 21 -1.07 -3.63 1.81
CA LYS A 21 -1.35 -3.83 0.38
C LYS A 21 -2.27 -2.70 -0.07
N ILE A 22 -2.06 -2.20 -1.29
CA ILE A 22 -2.91 -1.14 -1.87
C ILE A 22 -4.39 -1.53 -1.85
N GLU A 23 -4.69 -2.82 -2.01
CA GLU A 23 -6.03 -3.40 -1.89
C GLU A 23 -6.64 -3.15 -0.50
N ASP A 24 -5.87 -3.33 0.58
CA ASP A 24 -6.33 -3.11 1.95
C ASP A 24 -6.63 -1.61 2.19
N VAL A 25 -5.79 -0.72 1.63
CA VAL A 25 -5.98 0.73 1.69
C VAL A 25 -7.28 1.13 0.98
N ILE A 26 -7.54 0.59 -0.22
CA ILE A 26 -8.78 0.85 -0.98
C ILE A 26 -10.00 0.34 -0.21
N ASN A 27 -9.92 -0.88 0.33
CA ASN A 27 -11.02 -1.46 1.13
C ASN A 27 -11.33 -0.61 2.35
N ARG A 28 -10.31 -0.14 3.07
CA ARG A 28 -10.49 0.73 4.23
C ARG A 28 -11.10 2.08 3.85
N ILE A 29 -10.65 2.71 2.75
CA ILE A 29 -11.24 3.94 2.22
C ILE A 29 -12.72 3.74 1.89
N ASN A 30 -13.09 2.60 1.29
CA ASN A 30 -14.48 2.29 0.94
C ASN A 30 -15.37 2.10 2.17
N ILE A 31 -14.85 1.43 3.21
CA ILE A 31 -15.57 1.26 4.49
C ILE A 31 -15.82 2.63 5.14
N LEU A 32 -14.78 3.47 5.25
CA LEU A 32 -14.90 4.83 5.80
C LEU A 32 -15.86 5.69 4.95
N TYR A 33 -15.82 5.54 3.63
CA TYR A 33 -16.74 6.24 2.75
C TYR A 33 -18.20 5.84 3.00
N LYS A 34 -18.47 4.53 3.12
CA LYS A 34 -19.82 4.03 3.41
C LYS A 34 -20.31 4.56 4.77
N LYS A 35 -19.46 4.51 5.79
CA LYS A 35 -19.75 5.07 7.11
C LYS A 35 -20.07 6.57 7.05
N SER A 36 -19.29 7.33 6.29
CA SER A 36 -19.53 8.76 6.06
C SER A 36 -20.90 9.08 5.44
N GLN A 37 -21.45 8.16 4.63
CA GLN A 37 -22.74 8.36 3.97
C GLN A 37 -23.93 8.00 4.87
N GLU A 38 -23.76 7.03 5.77
CA GLU A 38 -24.83 6.54 6.64
C GLU A 38 -24.95 7.34 7.94
N GLU A 39 -23.83 7.53 8.64
CA GLU A 39 -23.79 8.05 10.01
C GLU A 39 -22.81 9.23 10.20
N GLY A 40 -21.97 9.49 9.19
CA GLY A 40 -20.91 10.49 9.27
C GLY A 40 -19.60 9.92 9.83
N LEU A 41 -18.50 10.64 9.62
CA LEU A 41 -17.19 10.26 10.13
C LEU A 41 -16.84 11.12 11.35
N THR A 42 -16.14 10.52 12.30
CA THR A 42 -15.49 11.31 13.36
C THR A 42 -14.28 12.05 12.80
N GLU A 43 -13.72 12.98 13.57
CA GLU A 43 -12.54 13.74 13.17
C GLU A 43 -11.33 12.81 12.95
N GLU A 44 -11.17 11.80 13.80
CA GLU A 44 -10.10 10.81 13.70
C GLU A 44 -10.23 9.96 12.43
N GLU A 45 -11.45 9.51 12.10
CA GLU A 45 -11.70 8.71 10.91
C GLU A 45 -11.55 9.53 9.62
N THR A 46 -11.88 10.82 9.68
CA THR A 46 -11.65 11.76 8.58
C THR A 46 -10.16 11.94 8.32
N LEU A 47 -9.36 12.07 9.38
CA LEU A 47 -7.91 12.13 9.29
C LEU A 47 -7.33 10.83 8.71
N GLU A 48 -7.77 9.67 9.22
CA GLU A 48 -7.40 8.35 8.70
C GLU A 48 -7.71 8.25 7.20
N GLN A 49 -8.93 8.63 6.79
CA GLN A 49 -9.34 8.61 5.39
C GLN A 49 -8.44 9.49 4.51
N LYS A 50 -8.05 10.67 5.00
CA LYS A 50 -7.16 11.59 4.29
C LYS A 50 -5.77 11.01 4.11
N GLU A 51 -5.19 10.44 5.16
CA GLU A 51 -3.88 9.78 5.11
C GLU A 51 -3.87 8.60 4.13
N LEU A 52 -4.91 7.76 4.19
CA LEU A 52 -5.06 6.62 3.28
C LEU A 52 -5.18 7.07 1.81
N ARG A 53 -5.94 8.13 1.54
CA ARG A 53 -6.07 8.70 0.18
C ARG A 53 -4.75 9.28 -0.33
N GLN A 54 -4.02 9.99 0.52
CA GLN A 54 -2.72 10.55 0.16
C GLN A 54 -1.73 9.42 -0.19
N ARG A 55 -1.68 8.37 0.65
CA ARG A 55 -0.84 7.20 0.42
C ARG A 55 -1.20 6.49 -0.89
N TYR A 56 -2.48 6.34 -1.21
CA TYR A 56 -2.91 5.77 -2.49
C TYR A 56 -2.42 6.60 -3.67
N ILE A 57 -2.63 7.92 -3.63
CA ILE A 57 -2.22 8.84 -4.69
C ILE A 57 -0.71 8.77 -4.92
N ASP A 58 0.09 8.76 -3.87
CA ASP A 58 1.55 8.74 -3.99
C ASP A 58 2.06 7.44 -4.62
N ASN A 59 1.45 6.31 -4.27
CA ASN A 59 1.74 5.03 -4.92
C ASN A 59 1.35 5.03 -6.40
N VAL A 60 0.16 5.55 -6.74
CA VAL A 60 -0.29 5.66 -8.14
C VAL A 60 0.63 6.59 -8.93
N LYS A 61 1.00 7.75 -8.38
CA LYS A 61 1.93 8.70 -9.01
C LYS A 61 3.30 8.07 -9.25
N SER A 62 3.84 7.36 -8.27
CA SER A 62 5.13 6.68 -8.41
C SER A 62 5.08 5.62 -9.50
N ASN A 63 4.03 4.81 -9.55
CA ASN A 63 3.84 3.81 -10.60
C ASN A 63 3.72 4.48 -11.98
N PHE A 64 2.95 5.55 -12.09
CA PHE A 64 2.78 6.27 -13.35
C PHE A 64 4.08 6.92 -13.84
N ARG A 65 4.90 7.51 -12.95
CA ARG A 65 6.23 8.02 -13.29
C ARG A 65 7.14 6.93 -13.83
N ALA A 66 7.17 5.77 -13.19
CA ALA A 66 7.96 4.63 -13.66
C ALA A 66 7.51 4.15 -15.05
N GLN A 67 6.20 4.14 -15.33
CA GLN A 67 5.67 3.84 -16.66
C GLN A 67 6.11 4.88 -17.70
N LEU A 68 6.09 6.18 -17.37
CA LEU A 68 6.52 7.25 -18.26
C LEU A 68 8.03 7.21 -18.56
N GLU A 69 8.87 6.92 -17.57
CA GLU A 69 10.32 6.76 -17.76
C GLU A 69 10.66 5.61 -18.72
N THR A 70 9.78 4.60 -18.80
CA THR A 70 9.93 3.46 -19.72
C THR A 70 9.52 3.80 -21.16
N ILE A 71 8.81 4.91 -21.39
CA ILE A 71 8.44 5.35 -22.74
C ILE A 71 9.61 6.14 -23.33
N GLU A 72 10.55 5.42 -23.93
CA GLU A 72 11.59 6.01 -24.78
C GLU A 72 10.93 6.77 -25.95
N LYS A 73 11.29 8.04 -26.14
CA LYS A 73 10.91 8.81 -27.33
C LYS A 73 11.48 8.11 -28.56
N LYS A 74 10.60 7.47 -29.34
CA LYS A 74 10.88 7.05 -30.71
C LYS A 74 10.98 8.25 -31.65
#